data_AF-A0A7S0I6E9-F1
#
_entry.id   AF-A0A7S0I6E9-F1
#
_cell.length_a   1.000
_cell.length_b   1.000
_cell.length_c   1.000
_cell.angle_alpha   90.00
_cell.angle_beta   90.00
_cell.angle_gamma   90.00
#
_symmetry.space_group_name_H-M   'P 1'
#
loop_
_entity.id
_entity.type
_entity.pdbx_description
1 polymer ?
#
loop_
_entity_poly.entity_id
_entity_poly.type
_entity_poly.pdbx_seq_one_letter_code
_entity_poly.pdbx_strand_id
1 'polypeptide(L)'
;EGGRHPRCPLCDDRKLPSTYFCSQQCQAKSWPKHRAWHKETDARWDDLKTGGVHQQVDRELAEQQARIAESSGSEYQRLVAEAARHVADQNQHRATKALRKAIALDPGRPGTYFNLGAALASSRRSAEAAS
;
A
#
# COMPACT_ATOMS: atom_id res chain seq x y z
N GLU A 1 -8.71 9.89 43.20
CA GLU A 1 -8.57 8.43 42.95
C GLU A 1 -8.17 8.22 41.50
N GLY A 2 -6.90 7.91 41.25
CA GLY A 2 -6.31 7.90 39.89
C GLY A 2 -6.37 6.49 39.28
N GLY A 3 -7.32 6.28 38.37
CA GLY A 3 -7.46 5.01 37.65
C GLY A 3 -6.18 4.65 36.89
N ARG A 4 -5.59 3.50 37.23
CA ARG A 4 -4.50 2.87 36.47
C ARG A 4 -4.90 2.79 35.00
N HIS A 5 -4.19 3.49 34.12
CA HIS A 5 -4.34 3.25 32.69
C HIS A 5 -3.71 1.88 32.37
N PRO A 6 -4.47 0.91 31.85
CA PRO A 6 -3.91 -0.38 31.45
C PRO A 6 -2.89 -0.16 30.34
N ARG A 7 -1.87 -1.02 30.29
CA ARG A 7 -0.86 -0.98 29.24
C ARG A 7 -1.54 -1.23 27.89
N CYS A 8 -1.11 -0.51 26.86
CA CYS A 8 -1.66 -0.65 25.52
C CYS A 8 -1.36 -2.06 24.98
N PRO A 9 -2.34 -2.78 24.39
CA PRO A 9 -2.12 -4.11 23.82
C PRO A 9 -0.96 -4.18 22.82
N LEU A 10 -0.74 -3.13 22.01
CA LEU A 10 0.41 -3.06 21.08
C LEU A 10 1.75 -2.95 21.81
N CYS A 11 1.80 -2.28 22.96
CA CYS A 11 3.00 -2.20 23.78
C CYS A 11 3.29 -3.53 24.49
N ASP A 12 2.24 -4.24 24.90
CA ASP A 12 2.35 -5.60 25.44
C ASP A 12 2.83 -6.59 24.39
N ASP A 13 2.22 -6.58 23.20
CA ASP A 13 2.58 -7.45 22.08
C ASP A 13 4.03 -7.22 21.62
N ARG A 14 4.42 -5.95 21.47
CA ARG A 14 5.80 -5.56 21.11
C ARG A 14 6.79 -5.63 22.26
N LYS A 15 6.36 -6.06 23.45
CA LYS A 15 7.18 -6.20 24.66
C LYS A 15 7.98 -4.93 24.98
N LEU A 16 7.38 -3.75 24.78
CA LEU A 16 8.07 -2.48 25.01
C LEU A 16 8.31 -2.27 26.51
N PRO A 17 9.56 -2.04 26.95
CA PRO A 17 9.85 -1.85 28.36
C PRO A 17 9.28 -0.53 28.88
N SER A 18 8.85 -0.51 30.14
CA SER A 18 8.33 0.71 30.80
C SER A 18 9.40 1.79 31.00
N THR A 19 10.67 1.47 30.72
CA THR A 19 11.84 2.35 30.87
C THR A 19 11.80 3.58 29.95
N TYR A 20 10.98 3.58 28.89
CA TYR A 20 10.72 4.80 28.11
C TYR A 20 10.06 5.91 28.94
N PHE A 21 9.48 5.58 30.10
CA PHE A 21 8.96 6.55 31.05
C PHE A 21 9.67 6.42 32.41
N CYS A 22 10.11 7.56 32.93
CA CYS A 22 10.77 7.67 34.24
C CYS A 22 9.93 7.15 35.42
N SER A 23 8.61 7.20 35.30
CA SER A 23 7.67 6.77 36.34
C SER A 23 6.27 6.56 35.77
N GLN A 24 5.38 5.94 36.56
CA GLN A 24 3.98 5.79 36.20
C GLN A 24 3.26 7.14 36.04
N GLN A 25 3.70 8.18 36.77
CA GLN A 25 3.18 9.54 36.60
C GLN A 25 3.65 10.16 35.27
N CYS A 26 4.93 9.95 34.89
CA CYS A 26 5.46 10.34 33.58
C CYS A 26 4.66 9.67 32.44
N GLN A 27 4.31 8.40 32.61
CA GLN A 27 3.50 7.64 31.66
C GLN A 27 2.07 8.18 31.56
N ALA A 28 1.38 8.40 32.68
CA ALA A 28 0.00 8.90 32.70
C ALA A 28 -0.13 10.28 32.04
N LYS A 29 0.83 11.17 32.28
CA LYS A 29 0.86 12.51 31.66
C LYS A 29 1.06 12.46 30.14
N SER A 30 1.76 11.44 29.65
CA SER A 30 2.02 11.25 28.21
C SER A 30 0.88 10.53 27.48
N TRP A 31 -0.02 9.87 28.21
CA TRP A 31 -1.09 9.03 27.65
C TRP A 31 -2.10 9.77 26.77
N PRO A 32 -2.53 11.02 27.07
CA PRO A 32 -3.42 11.77 26.18
C PRO A 32 -2.82 12.00 24.79
N LYS A 33 -1.53 12.37 24.72
CA LYS A 33 -0.81 12.57 23.45
C LYS A 33 -0.61 11.25 22.71
N HIS A 34 -0.32 10.17 23.44
CA HIS A 34 -0.18 8.83 22.86
C HIS A 34 -1.50 8.32 22.26
N ARG A 35 -2.63 8.54 22.92
CA ARG A 35 -3.96 8.19 22.39
C ARG A 35 -4.28 9.00 21.12
N ALA A 36 -3.98 10.30 21.11
CA ALA A 36 -4.16 11.13 19.93
C ALA A 36 -3.28 10.64 18.75
N TRP A 37 -2.04 10.26 19.02
CA TRP A 37 -1.15 9.67 18.02
C TRP A 37 -1.72 8.39 17.42
N HIS A 38 -2.30 7.48 18.22
CA HIS A 38 -2.99 6.30 17.70
C HIS A 38 -4.16 6.70 16.80
N LYS A 39 -5.02 7.63 17.23
CA LYS A 39 -6.16 8.08 16.42
C LYS A 39 -5.73 8.63 15.05
N GLU A 40 -4.70 9.47 15.02
CA GLU A 40 -4.17 10.05 13.77
C GLU A 40 -3.44 9.01 12.92
N THR A 41 -2.64 8.16 13.56
CA THR A 41 -1.85 7.15 12.88
C THR A 41 -2.77 6.09 12.29
N ASP A 42 -3.72 5.58 13.06
CA ASP A 42 -4.70 4.58 12.63
C ASP A 42 -5.56 5.14 11.50
N ALA A 43 -6.02 6.41 11.57
CA ALA A 43 -6.74 7.05 10.46
C ALA A 43 -5.88 7.17 9.20
N ARG A 44 -4.58 7.49 9.33
CA ARG A 44 -3.64 7.52 8.21
C ARG A 44 -3.39 6.13 7.63
N TRP A 45 -3.29 5.11 8.49
CA TRP A 45 -3.15 3.71 8.04
C TRP A 45 -4.42 3.22 7.37
N ASP A 46 -5.60 3.62 7.86
CA ASP A 46 -6.87 3.30 7.24
C ASP A 46 -7.01 3.97 5.89
N ASP A 47 -6.66 5.25 5.73
CA ASP A 47 -6.61 5.95 4.42
C ASP A 47 -5.65 5.26 3.43
N LEU A 48 -4.46 4.88 3.90
CA LEU A 48 -3.51 4.11 3.08
C LEU A 48 -4.06 2.73 2.68
N LYS A 49 -4.93 2.11 3.50
CA LYS A 49 -5.59 0.84 3.21
C LYS A 49 -6.84 0.98 2.34
N THR A 50 -7.58 2.09 2.45
CA THR A 50 -8.82 2.33 1.67
C THR A 50 -8.60 3.06 0.36
N GLY A 51 -7.39 3.54 0.08
CA GLY A 51 -7.07 4.12 -1.22
C GLY A 51 -6.55 5.54 -1.20
N GLY A 52 -5.48 5.79 -0.45
CA GLY A 52 -4.78 7.08 -0.47
C GLY A 52 -4.27 7.47 -1.87
N VAL A 53 -3.59 8.63 -1.98
CA VAL A 53 -3.14 9.27 -3.23
C VAL A 53 -2.56 8.29 -4.27
N HIS A 54 -1.80 7.28 -3.84
CA HIS A 54 -1.26 6.26 -4.74
C HIS A 54 -2.34 5.49 -5.51
N GLN A 55 -3.44 5.09 -4.87
CA GLN A 55 -4.52 4.37 -5.55
C GLN A 55 -5.30 5.28 -6.52
N GLN A 56 -5.46 6.57 -6.20
CA GLN A 56 -6.02 7.54 -7.14
C GLN A 56 -5.13 7.70 -8.37
N VAL A 57 -3.82 7.89 -8.19
CA VAL A 57 -2.85 8.00 -9.29
C VAL A 57 -2.84 6.74 -10.16
N ASP A 58 -2.89 5.56 -9.54
CA ASP A 58 -2.94 4.29 -10.26
C ASP A 58 -4.23 4.16 -11.11
N ARG A 59 -5.36 4.66 -10.59
CA ARG A 59 -6.63 4.69 -11.33
C ARG A 59 -6.59 5.67 -12.50
N GLU A 60 -6.06 6.87 -12.31
CA GLU A 60 -5.89 7.86 -13.40
C GLU A 60 -4.97 7.34 -14.50
N LEU A 61 -3.88 6.67 -14.11
CA LEU A 61 -2.98 6.01 -15.04
C LEU A 61 -3.68 4.89 -15.81
N ALA A 62 -4.49 4.06 -15.13
CA ALA A 62 -5.25 3.00 -15.76
C ALA A 62 -6.26 3.56 -16.80
N GLU A 63 -6.92 4.67 -16.48
CA GLU A 63 -7.82 5.35 -17.41
C GLU A 63 -7.07 5.94 -18.61
N GLN A 64 -5.89 6.54 -18.39
CA GLN A 64 -5.05 7.03 -19.49
C GLN A 64 -4.63 5.89 -20.43
N GLN A 65 -4.19 4.76 -19.87
CA GLN A 65 -3.80 3.60 -20.67
C GLN A 65 -4.98 3.00 -21.43
N ALA A 66 -6.19 3.01 -20.85
CA ALA A 66 -7.40 2.59 -21.54
C ALA A 66 -7.70 3.46 -22.78
N ARG A 67 -7.62 4.79 -22.64
CA ARG A 67 -7.78 5.73 -23.78
C ARG A 67 -6.73 5.51 -24.87
N ILE A 68 -5.49 5.27 -24.46
CA ILE A 68 -4.37 4.95 -25.38
C ILE A 68 -4.65 3.63 -26.12
N ALA A 69 -5.08 2.59 -25.42
CA ALA A 69 -5.42 1.30 -26.02
C ALA A 69 -6.59 1.39 -27.02
N GLU A 70 -7.63 2.16 -26.71
CA GLU A 70 -8.76 2.39 -27.60
C GLU A 70 -8.35 3.14 -28.87
N SER A 71 -7.54 4.19 -28.73
CA SER A 71 -7.11 5.02 -29.86
C SER A 71 -6.08 4.34 -30.78
N SER A 72 -5.26 3.41 -30.26
CA SER A 72 -4.27 2.71 -31.07
C SER A 72 -4.76 1.42 -31.72
N GLY A 73 -5.80 0.78 -31.15
CA GLY A 73 -6.20 -0.58 -31.51
C GLY A 73 -5.12 -1.65 -31.25
N SER A 74 -4.03 -1.31 -30.56
CA SER A 74 -2.88 -2.20 -30.36
C SER A 74 -3.15 -3.20 -29.23
N GLU A 75 -3.00 -4.49 -29.53
CA GLU A 75 -3.09 -5.56 -28.52
C GLU A 75 -2.10 -5.35 -27.37
N TYR A 76 -0.89 -4.89 -27.68
CA TYR A 76 0.11 -4.53 -26.67
C TYR A 76 -0.43 -3.45 -25.72
N GLN A 77 -1.03 -2.39 -26.25
CA GLN A 77 -1.56 -1.31 -25.41
C GLN A 77 -2.79 -1.76 -24.62
N ARG A 78 -3.64 -2.65 -25.17
CA ARG A 78 -4.73 -3.27 -24.39
C ARG A 78 -4.20 -4.06 -23.19
N LEU A 79 -3.13 -4.83 -23.36
CA LEU A 79 -2.52 -5.60 -22.27
C LEU A 79 -1.86 -4.69 -21.23
N VAL A 80 -1.24 -3.59 -21.64
CA VAL A 80 -0.71 -2.57 -20.72
C VAL A 80 -1.85 -1.90 -19.94
N ALA A 81 -2.97 -1.57 -20.59
CA ALA A 81 -4.15 -1.03 -19.93
C ALA A 81 -4.80 -2.04 -18.96
N GLU A 82 -4.88 -3.32 -19.33
CA GLU A 82 -5.34 -4.40 -18.44
C GLU A 82 -4.45 -4.51 -17.20
N ALA A 83 -3.13 -4.48 -17.39
CA ALA A 83 -2.19 -4.49 -16.27
C ALA A 83 -2.38 -3.29 -15.34
N ALA A 84 -2.52 -2.07 -15.90
CA ALA A 84 -2.71 -0.86 -15.11
C ALA A 84 -4.00 -0.90 -14.28
N ARG A 85 -5.10 -1.43 -14.83
CA ARG A 85 -6.35 -1.66 -14.06
C ARG A 85 -6.11 -2.61 -12.90
N HIS A 86 -5.40 -3.70 -13.12
CA HIS A 86 -5.09 -4.65 -12.06
C HIS A 86 -4.14 -4.10 -11.00
N VAL A 87 -3.24 -3.18 -11.35
CA VAL A 87 -2.43 -2.44 -10.36
C VAL A 87 -3.32 -1.56 -9.49
N ALA A 88 -4.26 -0.81 -10.09
CA ALA A 88 -5.22 0.02 -9.34
C ALA A 88 -6.11 -0.81 -8.41
N ASP A 89 -6.53 -2.00 -8.85
CA ASP A 89 -7.30 -2.98 -8.04
C ASP A 89 -6.43 -3.71 -6.99
N GLN A 90 -5.13 -3.40 -6.91
CA GLN A 90 -4.12 -4.11 -6.12
C GLN A 90 -4.00 -5.62 -6.40
N ASN A 91 -4.49 -6.08 -7.55
CA ASN A 91 -4.39 -7.46 -7.99
C ASN A 91 -3.06 -7.71 -8.72
N GLN A 92 -1.98 -7.73 -7.95
CA GLN A 92 -0.62 -7.84 -8.48
C GLN A 92 -0.39 -9.12 -9.31
N HIS A 93 -1.05 -10.23 -8.94
CA HIS A 93 -0.98 -11.48 -9.69
C HIS A 93 -1.52 -11.32 -11.12
N ARG A 94 -2.70 -10.70 -11.30
CA ARG A 94 -3.24 -10.48 -12.64
C ARG A 94 -2.46 -9.40 -13.41
N ALA A 95 -1.99 -8.35 -12.73
CA ALA A 95 -1.15 -7.32 -13.33
C ALA A 95 0.13 -7.91 -13.94
N THR A 96 0.87 -8.72 -13.18
CA THR A 96 2.11 -9.37 -13.65
C THR A 96 1.85 -10.33 -14.82
N LYS A 97 0.71 -11.04 -14.83
CA LYS A 97 0.31 -11.90 -15.95
C LYS A 97 0.06 -11.11 -17.24
N ALA A 98 -0.66 -9.98 -17.16
CA ALA A 98 -0.91 -9.12 -18.31
C ALA A 98 0.40 -8.50 -18.85
N LEU A 99 1.29 -8.05 -17.96
CA LEU A 99 2.59 -7.48 -18.34
C LEU A 99 3.51 -8.50 -19.03
N ARG A 100 3.52 -9.75 -18.58
CA ARG A 100 4.27 -10.83 -19.26
C ARG A 100 3.77 -11.09 -20.68
N LYS A 101 2.44 -11.02 -20.89
CA LYS A 101 1.87 -11.12 -22.24
C LYS A 101 2.28 -9.92 -23.10
N ALA A 102 2.25 -8.70 -22.54
CA ALA A 102 2.67 -7.50 -23.26
C ALA A 102 4.14 -7.57 -23.67
N ILE A 103 5.03 -8.05 -22.79
CA ILE A 103 6.45 -8.30 -23.09
C ILE A 103 6.60 -9.34 -24.21
N ALA A 104 5.79 -10.39 -24.22
CA ALA A 104 5.85 -11.40 -25.28
C ALA A 104 5.44 -10.85 -26.66
N LEU A 105 4.60 -9.81 -26.71
CA LEU A 105 4.22 -9.14 -27.96
C LEU A 105 5.26 -8.13 -28.43
N ASP A 106 5.81 -7.33 -27.51
CA ASP A 106 6.82 -6.32 -27.83
C ASP A 106 7.91 -6.31 -26.74
N PRO A 107 8.96 -7.15 -26.89
CA PRO A 107 10.05 -7.23 -25.94
C PRO A 107 10.93 -5.97 -25.90
N GLY A 108 10.81 -5.07 -26.89
CA GLY A 108 11.62 -3.86 -27.02
C GLY A 108 11.14 -2.69 -26.16
N ARG A 109 10.08 -2.88 -25.37
CA ARG A 109 9.45 -1.81 -24.57
C ARG A 109 9.98 -1.80 -23.13
N PRO A 110 10.94 -0.94 -22.78
CA PRO A 110 11.51 -0.90 -21.43
C PRO A 110 10.48 -0.57 -20.34
N GLY A 111 9.45 0.23 -20.68
CA GLY A 111 8.38 0.58 -19.74
C GLY A 111 7.63 -0.62 -19.17
N THR A 112 7.45 -1.69 -19.95
CA THR A 112 6.72 -2.89 -19.51
C THR A 112 7.49 -3.69 -18.47
N TYR A 113 8.82 -3.74 -18.60
CA TYR A 113 9.68 -4.38 -17.60
C TYR A 113 9.70 -3.58 -16.29
N PHE A 114 9.73 -2.24 -16.38
CA PHE A 114 9.62 -1.38 -15.20
C PHE A 114 8.30 -1.63 -14.45
N ASN A 115 7.17 -1.63 -15.16
CA ASN A 115 5.86 -1.90 -14.58
C ASN A 115 5.79 -3.32 -13.97
N LEU A 116 6.42 -4.31 -14.60
CA LEU A 116 6.48 -5.67 -14.06
C LEU A 116 7.27 -5.73 -12.76
N GLY A 117 8.41 -5.04 -12.70
CA GLY A 117 9.22 -4.93 -11.49
C GLY A 117 8.45 -4.28 -10.34
N ALA A 118 7.74 -3.18 -10.62
CA ALA A 118 6.90 -2.50 -9.64
C ALA A 118 5.80 -3.41 -9.08
N ALA A 119 5.06 -4.12 -9.94
CA ALA A 119 4.01 -5.03 -9.51
C ALA A 119 4.55 -6.21 -8.65
N LEU A 120 5.72 -6.75 -9.01
CA LEU A 120 6.38 -7.81 -8.22
C LEU A 120 6.87 -7.30 -6.86
N ALA A 121 7.39 -6.07 -6.79
CA ALA A 121 7.80 -5.45 -5.53
C ALA A 121 6.60 -5.22 -4.60
N SER A 122 5.49 -4.70 -5.13
CA SER A 122 4.24 -4.52 -4.39
C SER A 122 3.69 -5.85 -3.86
N SER A 123 3.74 -6.93 -4.66
CA SER A 123 3.31 -8.27 -4.23
C SER A 123 4.07 -8.75 -2.99
N ARG A 124 5.39 -8.55 -2.93
CA ARG A 124 6.21 -8.96 -1.78
C ARG A 124 5.91 -8.14 -0.54
N ARG A 125 5.74 -6.83 -0.69
CA ARG A 125 5.41 -5.92 0.43
C ARG A 125 4.06 -6.25 1.06
N SER A 126 3.07 -6.63 0.25
CA SER A 126 1.76 -7.07 0.76
C SER A 126 1.83 -8.39 1.53
N ALA A 127 2.68 -9.33 1.08
CA ALA A 127 2.90 -10.60 1.80
C ALA A 127 3.62 -10.38 3.14
N GLU A 128 4.63 -9.49 3.16
CA GLU A 128 5.36 -9.12 4.38
C GLU A 128 4.47 -8.38 5.39
N ALA A 129 3.56 -7.51 4.91
CA ALA A 129 2.63 -6.77 5.77
C ALA A 129 1.50 -7.62 6.38
N ALA A 130 1.27 -8.83 5.89
CA ALA A 130 0.24 -9.76 6.36
C ALA A 130 0.76 -10.80 7.38
N SER A 131 2.06 -10.76 7.69
CA SER A 131 2.75 -11.66 8.66
C SER A 131 3.00 -10.94 9.99
#